data_AF-A0AAJ0MAE8-F1
#
_entry.id   AF-A0AAJ0MAE8-F1
#
_cell.length_a   1.000
_cell.length_b   1.000
_cell.length_c   1.000
_cell.angle_alpha   90.00
_cell.angle_beta   90.00
_cell.angle_gamma   90.00
#
_symmetry.space_group_name_H-M   'P 1'
#
loop_
_entity.id
_entity.type
_entity.pdbx_description
1 polymer ?
#
loop_
_entity_poly.entity_id
_entity_poly.type
_entity_poly.pdbx_seq_one_letter_code
_entity_poly.pdbx_strand_id
1 'polypeptide(L)'
;MAGFTCTTRVSYSKGNATLKSMGQVLVNDVSGRGQFHIGVLKEPVNPGADITKQGDQPAGIDEGIIFGSIFRKDTIMGCISLSP
;
A
#
# COMPACT_ATOMS: atom_id res chain seq x y z
N MET A 1 -23.96 20.94 2.56
CA MET A 1 -22.61 20.54 2.11
C MET A 1 -22.52 19.03 2.24
N ALA A 2 -22.51 18.30 1.12
CA ALA A 2 -22.34 16.85 1.15
C ALA A 2 -20.90 16.55 1.54
N GLY A 3 -20.68 15.97 2.72
CA GLY A 3 -19.35 15.59 3.18
C GLY A 3 -18.78 14.54 2.24
N PHE A 4 -17.71 14.89 1.52
CA PHE A 4 -16.92 13.88 0.81
C PHE A 4 -16.38 12.91 1.86
N THR A 5 -16.91 11.69 1.86
CA THR A 5 -16.37 10.60 2.68
C THR A 5 -15.05 10.19 2.04
N CYS A 6 -13.93 10.58 2.64
CA CYS A 6 -12.63 10.08 2.21
C CYS A 6 -12.61 8.58 2.46
N THR A 7 -12.56 7.82 1.37
CA THR A 7 -12.65 6.37 1.38
C THR A 7 -11.50 5.77 0.59
N THR A 8 -11.16 4.53 0.93
CA THR A 8 -10.15 3.75 0.25
C THR A 8 -10.78 2.45 -0.25
N ARG A 9 -10.39 2.05 -1.46
CA ARG A 9 -10.76 0.77 -2.07
C ARG A 9 -9.49 0.08 -2.51
N VAL A 10 -9.37 -1.20 -2.17
CA VAL A 10 -8.27 -2.06 -2.60
C VAL A 10 -8.72 -2.85 -3.82
N SER A 11 -7.88 -2.91 -4.85
CA SER A 11 -8.04 -3.83 -5.97
C SER A 11 -6.79 -4.68 -6.13
N TYR A 12 -6.96 -5.95 -6.49
CA TYR A 12 -5.86 -6.91 -6.58
C TYR A 12 -6.10 -7.89 -7.73
N SER A 13 -5.01 -8.38 -8.31
CA SER A 13 -4.96 -9.52 -9.21
C SER A 13 -3.59 -10.20 -9.11
N LYS A 14 -3.49 -11.43 -9.63
CA LYS A 14 -2.24 -12.20 -9.71
C LYS A 14 -1.85 -12.41 -11.16
N GLY A 15 -0.56 -12.23 -11.47
CA GLY A 15 -0.03 -12.37 -12.82
C GLY A 15 -0.66 -11.34 -13.77
N ASN A 16 -1.13 -11.80 -14.93
CA ASN A 16 -1.67 -10.92 -15.98
C ASN A 16 -3.20 -10.74 -15.91
N ALA A 17 -3.84 -11.19 -14.84
CA ALA A 17 -5.28 -11.04 -14.67
C ALA A 17 -5.67 -9.57 -14.42
N THR A 18 -6.87 -9.19 -14.84
CA THR A 18 -7.40 -7.85 -14.56
C THR A 18 -7.63 -7.63 -13.07
N LEU A 19 -7.40 -6.40 -12.61
CA LEU A 19 -7.64 -5.98 -11.22
C LEU A 19 -9.12 -6.14 -10.86
N LYS A 20 -9.37 -6.73 -9.69
CA LYS A 20 -10.72 -6.86 -9.11
C LYS A 20 -10.77 -6.16 -7.75
N SER A 21 -11.89 -5.55 -7.45
CA SER A 21 -12.14 -4.98 -6.12
C SER A 21 -12.10 -6.05 -5.04
N MET A 22 -11.33 -5.79 -3.99
CA MET A 22 -11.23 -6.65 -2.81
C MET A 22 -12.15 -6.10 -1.72
N GLY A 23 -13.36 -6.64 -1.62
CA GLY A 23 -14.29 -6.33 -0.52
C GLY A 23 -14.91 -4.94 -0.57
N GLN A 24 -15.25 -4.43 0.61
CA GLN A 24 -15.99 -3.18 0.81
C GLN A 24 -15.08 -1.95 0.72
N VAL A 25 -15.68 -0.82 0.33
CA VAL A 25 -15.04 0.50 0.41
C VAL A 25 -14.99 0.91 1.88
N LEU A 26 -13.82 1.30 2.38
CA LEU A 26 -13.59 1.65 3.78
C LEU A 26 -13.41 3.15 3.94
N VAL A 27 -13.94 3.72 5.03
CA VAL A 27 -13.65 5.12 5.42
C VAL A 27 -12.20 5.18 5.86
N ASN A 28 -11.41 6.02 5.18
CA ASN A 28 -10.00 6.24 5.45
C ASN A 28 -9.62 7.63 4.92
N ASP A 29 -9.37 8.57 5.83
CA ASP A 29 -9.08 9.95 5.48
C ASP A 29 -7.62 10.12 5.06
N VAL A 30 -7.41 10.31 3.74
CA VAL A 30 -6.13 10.59 3.11
C VAL A 30 -6.10 11.98 2.45
N SER A 31 -7.00 12.88 2.85
CA SER A 31 -7.17 14.22 2.26
C SER A 31 -5.93 15.10 2.39
N GLY A 32 -5.09 14.87 3.41
CA GLY A 32 -3.80 15.55 3.61
C GLY A 32 -2.74 15.21 2.56
N ARG A 33 -3.04 14.31 1.60
CA ARG A 33 -2.20 13.87 0.47
C ARG A 33 -0.89 13.15 0.85
N GLY A 34 -0.45 13.22 2.10
CA GLY A 34 0.61 12.41 2.72
C GLY A 34 1.94 12.36 1.96
N GLN A 35 2.83 11.49 2.42
CA GLN A 35 3.98 11.01 1.63
C GLN A 35 3.70 9.55 1.25
N PHE A 36 3.83 9.22 -0.03
CA PHE A 36 3.68 7.85 -0.51
C PHE A 36 5.02 7.15 -0.41
N HIS A 37 5.17 6.24 0.55
CA HIS A 37 6.38 5.44 0.70
C HIS A 37 6.28 4.25 -0.25
N ILE A 38 7.08 4.27 -1.31
CA ILE A 38 7.22 3.13 -2.22
C ILE A 38 8.49 2.39 -1.82
N GLY A 39 8.31 1.32 -1.05
CA GLY A 39 9.42 0.53 -0.52
C GLY A 39 8.91 -0.37 0.59
N VAL A 40 9.84 -0.97 1.32
CA VAL A 40 9.53 -1.75 2.51
C VAL A 40 10.23 -1.16 3.72
N LEU A 41 9.44 -0.92 4.75
CA LEU A 41 9.91 -0.68 6.10
C LEU A 41 9.72 -1.99 6.85
N LYS A 42 10.84 -2.60 7.26
CA LYS A 42 10.84 -3.82 8.04
C LYS A 42 11.08 -3.48 9.50
N GLU A 43 10.07 -3.69 10.32
CA GLU A 43 10.23 -3.68 11.77
C GLU A 43 10.94 -4.97 12.23
N PRO A 44 11.72 -4.92 13.31
CA PRO A 44 12.29 -6.13 13.89
C PRO A 44 11.20 -7.00 14.53
N VAL A 45 11.52 -8.28 14.76
CA VAL A 45 10.72 -9.10 15.68
C VAL A 45 11.21 -8.86 17.12
N ASN A 46 10.36 -9.07 18.12
CA ASN A 46 10.70 -8.84 19.54
C ASN A 46 11.39 -7.48 19.79
N PRO A 47 10.71 -6.34 19.57
CA PRO A 47 11.35 -5.03 19.42
C PRO A 47 12.09 -4.48 20.66
N GLY A 48 11.96 -5.11 21.82
CA GLY A 48 12.49 -4.58 23.07
C GLY A 48 11.84 -3.26 23.48
N ALA A 49 12.57 -2.43 24.21
CA ALA A 49 12.12 -1.10 24.63
C ALA A 49 12.41 -0.03 23.56
N ASP A 50 13.45 -0.22 22.75
CA ASP A 50 13.80 0.64 21.61
C ASP A 50 13.77 -0.16 20.30
N ILE A 51 12.65 -0.02 19.57
CA ILE A 51 12.40 -0.68 18.29
C ILE A 51 13.47 -0.36 17.22
N THR A 52 14.20 0.75 17.36
CA THR A 52 15.23 1.16 16.41
C THR A 52 16.59 0.52 16.68
N LYS A 53 16.78 -0.11 17.84
CA LYS A 53 18.08 -0.61 18.32
C LYS A 53 18.09 -2.02 18.90
N GLN A 54 16.96 -2.52 19.42
CA GLN A 54 16.94 -3.69 20.30
C GLN A 54 16.22 -4.90 19.74
N GLY A 55 15.49 -4.75 18.63
CA GLY A 55 14.73 -5.86 18.07
C GLY A 55 15.58 -6.85 17.29
N ASP A 56 15.12 -8.10 17.26
CA ASP A 56 15.74 -9.20 16.54
C ASP A 56 15.53 -9.05 15.03
N GLN A 57 16.61 -9.23 14.27
CA GLN A 57 16.57 -9.35 12.81
C GLN A 57 16.95 -10.79 12.44
N PRO A 58 16.09 -11.55 11.73
CA PRO A 58 16.42 -12.90 11.29
C PRO A 58 17.71 -12.92 10.47
N ALA A 59 18.64 -13.81 10.84
CA ALA A 59 19.92 -13.97 10.17
C ALA A 59 19.83 -14.97 8.99
N GLY A 60 20.72 -14.83 8.02
CA GLY A 60 20.89 -15.79 6.92
C GLY A 60 19.78 -15.75 5.86
N ILE A 61 19.07 -14.61 5.73
CA ILE A 61 18.08 -14.41 4.68
C ILE A 61 18.52 -13.30 3.72
N ASP A 62 18.39 -13.58 2.43
CA ASP A 62 18.55 -12.60 1.36
C ASP A 62 17.18 -12.05 0.99
N GLU A 63 16.86 -10.85 1.48
CA GLU A 63 15.57 -10.21 1.24
C GLU A 63 15.64 -9.30 0.01
N GLY A 64 14.86 -9.64 -1.02
CA GLY A 64 14.72 -8.84 -2.23
C GLY A 64 13.26 -8.62 -2.57
N ILE A 65 12.92 -7.39 -2.96
CA ILE A 65 11.57 -7.03 -3.39
C ILE A 65 11.68 -6.32 -4.73
N ILE A 66 10.94 -6.83 -5.71
CA ILE A 66 10.90 -6.27 -7.06
C ILE A 66 9.58 -5.54 -7.22
N PHE A 67 9.68 -4.25 -7.50
CA PHE A 67 8.54 -3.40 -7.81
C PHE A 67 8.50 -3.15 -9.33
N GLY A 68 7.32 -3.28 -9.92
CA GLY A 68 7.07 -2.95 -11.32
C GLY A 68 5.93 -1.95 -11.47
N SER A 69 6.01 -1.11 -12.49
CA SER A 69 4.91 -0.24 -12.96
C SER A 69 4.19 0.54 -11.86
N ILE A 70 4.93 1.21 -10.97
CA ILE A 70 4.34 2.03 -9.91
C ILE A 70 4.05 3.43 -10.44
N PHE A 71 2.79 3.83 -10.40
CA PHE A 71 2.36 5.17 -10.77
C PHE A 71 1.17 5.62 -9.92
N ARG A 72 0.99 6.94 -9.81
CA ARG A 72 -0.20 7.56 -9.26
C ARG A 72 -0.95 8.24 -10.39
N LYS A 73 -2.25 7.95 -10.51
CA LYS A 73 -3.13 8.56 -11.51
C LYS A 73 -4.30 9.23 -10.80
N ASP A 74 -4.66 10.41 -11.30
CA ASP A 74 -5.94 11.04 -10.99
C ASP A 74 -7.00 10.54 -11.99
N THR A 75 -8.13 10.07 -11.48
CA THR A 75 -9.21 9.46 -12.26
C THR A 75 -10.49 10.30 -12.23
N ILE A 76 -10.41 11.63 -12.00
CA ILE A 76 -11.57 12.55 -11.99
C ILE A 76 -12.50 12.41 -13.23
N MET A 77 -12.01 11.88 -14.36
CA MET A 77 -12.84 11.60 -15.56
C MET A 77 -13.27 10.12 -15.73
N GLY A 78 -13.26 9.32 -14.67
CA GLY A 78 -13.88 7.98 -14.64
C GLY A 78 -13.08 6.83 -15.26
N CYS A 79 -11.86 7.07 -15.77
CA CYS A 79 -11.06 6.00 -16.37
C CYS A 79 -10.10 5.35 -15.35
N ILE A 80 -10.52 4.21 -14.81
CA ILE A 80 -9.68 3.32 -13.99
C ILE A 80 -8.97 2.31 -14.91
N SER A 81 -7.65 2.22 -14.79
CA SER A 81 -6.86 1.19 -15.48
C SER A 81 -6.95 -0.13 -14.69
N LEU A 82 -7.51 -1.16 -15.31
CA LEU A 82 -7.68 -2.49 -14.70
C LEU A 82 -6.76 -3.57 -15.30
N SER A 83 -6.11 -3.30 -16.42
CA SER A 83 -5.09 -4.18 -16.99
C SER A 83 -3.72 -3.87 -16.38
N PRO A 84 -2.87 -4.91 -16.18
CA PRO A 84 -1.45 -4.74 -15.88
C PRO A 84 -0.68 -3.97 -16.95
#